data_AF-A0A523AS13-F1
#
_entry.id   AF-A0A523AS13-F1
#
_cell.length_a   1.000
_cell.length_b   1.000
_cell.length_c   1.000
_cell.angle_alpha   90.00
_cell.angle_beta   90.00
_cell.angle_gamma   90.00
#
_symmetry.space_group_name_H-M   'P 1'
#
loop_
_entity.id
_entity.type
_entity.pdbx_description
1 polymer ?
#
loop_
_entity_poly.entity_id
_entity_poly.type
_entity_poly.pdbx_seq_one_letter_code
_entity_poly.pdbx_strand_id
1 'polypeptide(L)'
;MLAVPLLVFFLVGFFFLLVILHARRTVGYLYCNAVVSTWEAKLLPEARLLELAEVQRFEELRSSLGEAGYPLPESMDPMELERSLLEASSGRLAELLGMVPEERRETVRRILARMEVWNLKAILTSLHLKESKEERRKRLLSCPTLPKERLEFLASAETLEQLLEFLKESEYYGVLSSALEEYGREGLSPLLFALDRHYYSRLWEEVVGKKAQRSVLVPLVGFEIDSLNLRLILRLKREGVPPERIDALVIRLRPPYQLGEELLKALISAEDLRTCVELLSHTPYG
;
A
#
# COMPACT_ATOMS: atom_id res chain seq x y z
N MET A 1 -48.52 -24.81 29.90
CA MET A 1 -49.11 -23.99 28.82
C MET A 1 -48.38 -22.65 28.59
N LEU A 2 -47.70 -22.07 29.60
CA LEU A 2 -46.97 -20.79 29.47
C LEU A 2 -45.57 -20.87 28.81
N ALA A 3 -44.99 -22.05 28.64
CA ALA A 3 -43.63 -22.21 28.12
C ALA A 3 -43.48 -21.86 26.62
N VAL A 4 -44.50 -22.19 25.81
CA VAL A 4 -44.46 -21.96 24.35
C VAL A 4 -44.56 -20.45 24.01
N PRO A 5 -45.47 -19.66 24.59
CA PRO A 5 -45.52 -18.21 24.36
C PRO A 5 -44.23 -17.50 24.81
N LEU A 6 -43.65 -17.92 25.94
CA LEU A 6 -42.40 -17.36 26.44
C LEU A 6 -41.24 -17.59 25.45
N LEU A 7 -41.12 -18.82 24.94
CA LEU A 7 -40.11 -19.19 23.95
C LEU A 7 -40.23 -18.35 22.67
N VAL A 8 -41.46 -18.14 22.18
CA VAL A 8 -41.73 -17.31 21.01
C VAL A 8 -41.31 -15.85 21.26
N PHE A 9 -41.64 -15.29 22.43
CA PHE A 9 -41.20 -13.93 22.79
C PHE A 9 -39.67 -13.80 22.86
N PHE A 10 -38.97 -14.79 23.42
CA PHE A 10 -37.51 -14.82 23.45
C PHE A 10 -36.90 -14.90 22.06
N LEU A 11 -37.46 -15.74 21.16
CA LEU A 11 -36.99 -15.85 19.77
C LEU A 11 -37.20 -14.56 18.98
N VAL A 12 -38.36 -13.91 19.16
CA VAL A 12 -38.66 -12.62 18.54
C VAL A 12 -37.72 -11.53 19.08
N GLY A 13 -37.53 -11.46 20.40
CA GLY A 13 -36.59 -10.53 21.02
C GLY A 13 -35.15 -10.74 20.56
N PHE A 14 -34.71 -11.99 20.45
CA PHE A 14 -33.39 -12.35 19.91
C PHE A 14 -33.25 -11.97 18.43
N PHE A 15 -34.27 -12.18 17.61
CA PHE A 15 -34.28 -11.75 16.22
C PHE A 15 -34.17 -10.23 16.09
N PHE A 16 -34.97 -9.47 16.84
CA PHE A 16 -34.86 -8.00 16.85
C PHE A 16 -33.50 -7.52 17.33
N LEU A 17 -32.91 -8.18 18.33
CA LEU A 17 -31.54 -7.90 18.77
C LEU A 17 -30.54 -8.12 17.63
N LEU A 18 -30.64 -9.24 16.90
CA LEU A 18 -29.77 -9.50 15.74
C LEU A 18 -29.94 -8.45 14.63
N VAL A 19 -31.17 -8.03 14.34
CA VAL A 19 -31.47 -6.98 13.35
C VAL A 19 -30.88 -5.64 13.79
N ILE A 20 -31.05 -5.26 15.06
CA ILE A 20 -30.46 -4.02 15.61
C ILE A 20 -28.94 -4.06 15.57
N LEU A 21 -28.33 -5.19 15.92
CA LEU A 21 -26.88 -5.39 15.85
C LEU A 21 -26.37 -5.33 14.40
N HIS A 22 -27.10 -5.92 13.45
CA HIS A 22 -26.77 -5.84 12.02
C HIS A 22 -26.93 -4.42 11.47
N ALA A 23 -28.04 -3.74 11.78
CA ALA A 23 -28.28 -2.37 11.37
C ALA A 23 -27.21 -1.42 11.91
N ARG A 24 -26.83 -1.53 13.20
CA ARG A 24 -25.72 -0.75 13.77
C ARG A 24 -24.39 -0.97 13.03
N ARG A 25 -24.11 -2.21 12.60
CA ARG A 25 -22.90 -2.51 11.80
C ARG A 25 -22.94 -1.88 10.42
N THR A 26 -24.08 -1.90 9.73
CA THR A 26 -24.20 -1.41 8.35
C THR A 26 -24.32 0.11 8.27
N VAL A 27 -25.01 0.74 9.23
CA VAL A 27 -25.22 2.20 9.27
C VAL A 27 -23.89 2.96 9.28
N GLY A 28 -22.87 2.44 9.98
CA GLY A 28 -21.54 3.05 10.00
C GLY A 28 -20.84 3.14 8.64
N TYR A 29 -21.24 2.33 7.66
CA TYR A 29 -20.67 2.36 6.31
C TYR A 29 -21.52 3.10 5.28
N LEU A 30 -22.78 3.45 5.58
CA LEU A 30 -23.66 4.08 4.58
C LEU A 30 -23.08 5.41 4.09
N TYR A 31 -22.64 6.26 5.00
CA TYR A 31 -22.02 7.54 4.67
C TYR A 31 -20.71 7.35 3.90
N CYS A 32 -19.78 6.55 4.45
CA CYS A 32 -18.51 6.24 3.82
C CYS A 32 -18.70 5.67 2.40
N ASN A 33 -19.65 4.75 2.21
CA ASN A 33 -19.94 4.15 0.92
C ASN A 33 -20.49 5.16 -0.09
N ALA A 34 -21.45 6.01 0.33
CA ALA A 34 -21.99 7.05 -0.54
C ALA A 34 -20.91 8.05 -1.01
N VAL A 35 -20.00 8.44 -0.11
CA VAL A 35 -18.87 9.32 -0.44
C VAL A 35 -17.90 8.63 -1.40
N VAL A 36 -17.51 7.38 -1.11
CA VAL A 36 -16.61 6.60 -1.98
C VAL A 36 -17.22 6.38 -3.36
N SER A 37 -18.50 6.05 -3.48
CA SER A 37 -19.19 5.93 -4.78
C SER A 37 -19.19 7.24 -5.56
N THR A 38 -19.27 8.38 -4.87
CA THR A 38 -19.17 9.70 -5.51
C THR A 38 -17.76 9.96 -6.05
N TRP A 39 -16.72 9.46 -5.37
CA TRP A 39 -15.34 9.55 -5.86
C TRP A 39 -15.08 8.59 -7.01
N GLU A 40 -15.61 7.37 -6.93
CA GLU A 40 -15.51 6.35 -7.99
C GLU A 40 -16.12 6.86 -9.29
N ALA A 41 -17.25 7.57 -9.22
CA ALA A 41 -17.88 8.20 -10.39
C ALA A 41 -17.01 9.28 -11.06
N LYS A 42 -15.95 9.77 -10.41
CA LYS A 42 -14.99 10.75 -10.96
C LYS A 42 -13.72 10.11 -11.51
N LEU A 43 -13.56 8.79 -11.39
CA LEU A 43 -12.43 8.09 -12.00
C LEU A 43 -12.53 8.20 -13.52
N LEU A 44 -11.37 8.36 -14.17
CA LEU A 44 -11.32 8.42 -15.62
C LEU A 44 -11.67 7.04 -16.18
N PRO A 45 -12.71 6.92 -17.02
CA PRO A 45 -13.04 5.66 -17.68
C PRO A 45 -11.94 5.30 -18.69
N GLU A 46 -11.86 4.02 -19.05
CA GLU A 46 -10.85 3.49 -19.98
C GLU A 46 -10.75 4.28 -21.29
N ALA A 47 -11.90 4.61 -21.91
CA ALA A 47 -11.93 5.43 -23.12
C ALA A 47 -11.22 6.78 -22.95
N ARG A 48 -11.44 7.46 -21.81
CA ARG A 48 -10.76 8.73 -21.51
C ARG A 48 -9.27 8.55 -21.24
N LEU A 49 -8.86 7.45 -20.62
CA LEU A 49 -7.43 7.15 -20.43
C LEU A 49 -6.73 6.93 -21.78
N LEU A 50 -7.38 6.25 -22.72
CA LEU A 50 -6.86 6.05 -24.08
C LEU A 50 -6.76 7.38 -24.84
N GLU A 51 -7.78 8.22 -24.78
CA GLU A 51 -7.75 9.58 -25.35
C GLU A 51 -6.58 10.41 -24.77
N LEU A 52 -6.40 10.37 -23.44
CA LEU A 52 -5.30 11.07 -22.78
C LEU A 52 -3.92 10.54 -23.18
N ALA A 53 -3.80 9.25 -23.51
CA ALA A 53 -2.54 8.66 -23.95
C ALA A 53 -2.14 9.12 -25.36
N GLU A 54 -3.09 9.57 -26.18
CA GLU A 54 -2.84 10.09 -27.53
C GLU A 54 -2.51 11.59 -27.56
N VAL A 55 -2.75 12.30 -26.46
CA VAL A 55 -2.48 13.73 -26.34
C VAL A 55 -0.99 14.01 -26.54
N GLN A 56 -0.69 14.94 -27.44
CA GLN A 56 0.69 15.30 -27.80
C GLN A 56 1.23 16.50 -27.01
N ARG A 57 0.33 17.30 -26.41
CA ARG A 57 0.67 18.56 -25.75
C ARG A 57 0.24 18.55 -24.29
N PHE A 58 1.12 19.01 -23.41
CA PHE A 58 0.86 19.03 -21.98
C PHE A 58 -0.33 19.94 -21.59
N GLU A 59 -0.54 21.03 -22.33
CA GLU A 59 -1.68 21.94 -22.15
C GLU A 59 -3.03 21.22 -22.36
N GLU A 60 -3.11 20.37 -23.37
CA GLU A 60 -4.32 19.62 -23.72
C GLU A 60 -4.62 18.56 -22.63
N LEU A 61 -3.57 17.88 -22.13
CA LEU A 61 -3.69 16.94 -21.02
C LEU A 61 -4.25 17.65 -19.78
N ARG A 62 -3.70 18.82 -19.44
CA ARG A 62 -4.16 19.63 -18.31
C ARG A 62 -5.60 20.09 -18.48
N SER A 63 -5.98 20.57 -19.67
CA SER A 63 -7.35 20.98 -19.95
C SER A 63 -8.33 19.83 -19.72
N SER A 64 -8.02 18.65 -20.26
CA SER A 64 -8.83 17.44 -20.08
C SER A 64 -8.96 17.02 -18.61
N LEU A 65 -7.86 17.07 -17.84
CA LEU A 65 -7.89 16.78 -16.40
C LEU A 65 -8.71 17.83 -15.62
N GLY A 66 -8.59 19.11 -15.98
CA GLY A 66 -9.38 20.20 -15.40
C GLY A 66 -10.87 20.07 -15.66
N GLU A 67 -11.26 19.74 -16.90
CA GLU A 67 -12.64 19.43 -17.28
C GLU A 67 -13.21 18.26 -16.47
N ALA A 68 -12.39 17.25 -16.19
CA ALA A 68 -12.74 16.13 -15.33
C ALA A 68 -12.74 16.46 -13.82
N GLY A 69 -12.41 17.71 -13.43
CA GLY A 69 -12.44 18.18 -12.05
C GLY A 69 -11.25 17.74 -11.20
N TYR A 70 -10.12 17.38 -11.82
CA TYR A 70 -8.86 17.13 -11.12
C TYR A 70 -8.18 18.45 -10.75
N PRO A 71 -7.45 18.50 -9.61
CA PRO A 71 -6.74 19.69 -9.21
C PRO A 71 -5.57 19.96 -10.15
N LEU A 72 -5.45 21.21 -10.59
CA LEU A 72 -4.38 21.68 -11.46
C LEU A 72 -3.54 22.71 -10.69
N PRO A 73 -2.21 22.57 -10.64
CA PRO A 73 -1.34 23.62 -10.10
C PRO A 73 -1.31 24.81 -11.06
N GLU A 74 -0.90 26.00 -10.62
CA GLU A 74 -0.73 27.16 -11.52
C GLU A 74 0.44 26.95 -12.51
N SER A 75 1.49 26.27 -12.05
CA SER A 75 2.69 25.96 -12.84
C SER A 75 2.39 25.02 -14.02
N MET A 76 3.11 25.23 -15.12
CA MET A 76 3.12 24.35 -16.30
C MET A 76 4.16 23.23 -16.22
N ASP A 77 4.67 22.94 -15.02
CA ASP A 77 5.57 21.82 -14.76
C ASP A 77 4.78 20.49 -14.61
N PRO A 78 5.06 19.45 -15.40
CA PRO A 78 4.52 18.11 -15.22
C PRO A 78 4.74 17.52 -13.81
N MET A 79 5.87 17.82 -13.18
CA MET A 79 6.17 17.32 -11.84
C MET A 79 5.25 17.95 -10.79
N GLU A 80 4.92 19.23 -10.92
CA GLU A 80 3.96 19.89 -10.03
C GLU A 80 2.54 19.36 -10.23
N LEU A 81 2.16 19.02 -11.46
CA LEU A 81 0.87 18.39 -11.74
C LEU A 81 0.78 17.03 -11.05
N GLU A 82 1.79 16.17 -11.22
CA GLU A 82 1.84 14.87 -10.56
C GLU A 82 1.73 15.01 -9.04
N ARG A 83 2.47 15.95 -8.44
CA ARG A 83 2.40 16.23 -7.00
C ARG A 83 1.01 16.67 -6.56
N SER A 84 0.37 17.58 -7.29
CA SER A 84 -0.99 18.04 -6.99
C SER A 84 -2.00 16.88 -7.01
N LEU A 85 -1.89 15.98 -7.99
CA LEU A 85 -2.75 14.79 -8.09
C LEU A 85 -2.50 13.81 -6.93
N LEU A 86 -1.24 13.57 -6.57
CA LEU A 86 -0.86 12.69 -5.47
C LEU A 86 -1.30 13.26 -4.11
N GLU A 87 -1.16 14.57 -3.89
CA GLU A 87 -1.64 15.25 -2.70
C GLU A 87 -3.17 15.15 -2.56
N ALA A 88 -3.90 15.34 -3.66
CA ALA A 88 -5.34 15.20 -3.66
C ALA A 88 -5.79 13.75 -3.41
N SER A 89 -5.08 12.77 -3.97
CA SER A 89 -5.31 11.35 -3.69
C SER A 89 -5.09 11.04 -2.21
N SER A 90 -3.96 11.48 -1.64
CA SER A 90 -3.66 11.32 -0.21
C SER A 90 -4.73 11.98 0.68
N GLY A 91 -5.17 13.19 0.32
CA GLY A 91 -6.24 13.90 1.04
C GLY A 91 -7.54 13.11 1.10
N ARG A 92 -7.96 12.51 -0.01
CA ARG A 92 -9.15 11.63 -0.06
C ARG A 92 -8.97 10.37 0.79
N LEU A 93 -7.77 9.79 0.83
CA LEU A 93 -7.48 8.64 1.69
C LEU A 93 -7.48 9.01 3.19
N ALA A 94 -7.04 10.22 3.54
CA ALA A 94 -7.15 10.74 4.90
C ALA A 94 -8.62 10.98 5.30
N GLU A 95 -9.43 11.55 4.39
CA GLU A 95 -10.87 11.70 4.57
C GLU A 95 -11.54 10.34 4.77
N LEU A 96 -11.21 9.34 3.93
CA LEU A 96 -11.69 7.96 4.07
C LEU A 96 -11.38 7.40 5.46
N LEU A 97 -10.15 7.58 5.94
CA LEU A 97 -9.75 7.09 7.25
C LEU A 97 -10.55 7.72 8.40
N GLY A 98 -10.95 8.99 8.24
CA GLY A 98 -11.84 9.68 9.18
C GLY A 98 -13.28 9.15 9.16
N MET A 99 -13.78 8.76 7.98
CA MET A 99 -15.16 8.28 7.79
C MET A 99 -15.36 6.80 8.14
N VAL A 100 -14.31 5.98 8.04
CA VAL A 100 -14.39 4.54 8.33
C VAL A 100 -14.75 4.31 9.80
N PRO A 101 -15.64 3.34 10.11
CA PRO A 101 -15.97 2.98 11.49
C PRO A 101 -14.75 2.63 12.34
N GLU A 102 -14.76 3.05 13.61
CA GLU A 102 -13.66 2.87 14.58
C GLU A 102 -13.08 1.44 14.58
N GLU A 103 -13.96 0.43 14.60
CA GLU A 103 -13.58 -0.99 14.63
C GLU A 103 -12.71 -1.43 13.45
N ARG A 104 -12.74 -0.70 12.32
CA ARG A 104 -11.98 -1.00 11.10
C ARG A 104 -10.89 0.02 10.81
N ARG A 105 -10.92 1.17 11.48
CA ARG A 105 -10.00 2.29 11.19
C ARG A 105 -8.55 1.84 11.26
N GLU A 106 -8.19 1.05 12.26
CA GLU A 106 -6.81 0.55 12.41
C GLU A 106 -6.34 -0.32 11.23
N THR A 107 -7.20 -1.21 10.72
CA THR A 107 -6.84 -2.06 9.58
C THR A 107 -6.72 -1.24 8.29
N VAL A 108 -7.61 -0.26 8.09
CA VAL A 108 -7.49 0.68 6.95
C VAL A 108 -6.23 1.53 7.09
N ARG A 109 -5.96 2.07 8.29
CA ARG A 109 -4.74 2.82 8.59
C ARG A 109 -3.49 2.02 8.22
N ARG A 110 -3.44 0.74 8.57
CA ARG A 110 -2.29 -0.12 8.26
C ARG A 110 -2.12 -0.39 6.76
N ILE A 111 -3.21 -0.52 6.00
CA ILE A 111 -3.13 -0.60 4.53
C ILE A 111 -2.60 0.71 3.93
N LEU A 112 -2.98 1.85 4.50
CA LEU A 112 -2.55 3.17 4.04
C LEU A 112 -1.11 3.51 4.47
N ALA A 113 -0.60 2.87 5.53
CA ALA A 113 0.78 3.06 6.02
C ALA A 113 1.85 2.64 5.00
N ARG A 114 1.50 1.99 3.88
CA ARG A 114 2.42 1.82 2.73
C ARG A 114 3.02 3.14 2.25
N MET A 115 2.28 4.25 2.36
CA MET A 115 2.77 5.57 1.97
C MET A 115 3.85 6.08 2.93
N GLU A 116 3.76 5.73 4.21
CA GLU A 116 4.81 6.00 5.19
C GLU A 116 6.09 5.20 4.87
N VAL A 117 5.94 3.91 4.55
CA VAL A 117 7.07 3.07 4.10
C VAL A 117 7.70 3.61 2.82
N TRP A 118 6.89 4.05 1.85
CA TRP A 118 7.36 4.68 0.64
C TRP A 118 8.20 5.93 0.95
N ASN A 119 7.70 6.79 1.85
CA ASN A 119 8.38 8.02 2.26
C ASN A 119 9.70 7.74 2.99
N LEU A 120 9.73 6.74 3.88
CA LEU A 120 10.97 6.31 4.54
C LEU A 120 11.99 5.81 3.52
N LYS A 121 11.56 5.02 2.54
CA LYS A 121 12.43 4.59 1.42
C LYS A 121 12.94 5.77 0.60
N ALA A 122 12.11 6.78 0.33
CA ALA A 122 12.52 7.99 -0.37
C ALA A 122 13.57 8.79 0.43
N ILE A 123 13.38 8.93 1.75
CA ILE A 123 14.34 9.59 2.65
C ILE A 123 15.67 8.83 2.68
N LEU A 124 15.63 7.50 2.85
CA LEU A 124 16.83 6.64 2.85
C LEU A 124 17.59 6.73 1.53
N THR A 125 16.87 6.70 0.41
CA THR A 125 17.46 6.83 -0.92
C THR A 125 18.15 8.18 -1.07
N SER A 126 17.47 9.25 -0.67
CA SER A 126 18.01 10.61 -0.73
C SER A 126 19.25 10.81 0.15
N LEU A 127 19.27 10.23 1.35
CA LEU A 127 20.45 10.24 2.24
C LEU A 127 21.61 9.47 1.62
N HIS A 128 21.35 8.28 1.06
CA HIS A 128 22.36 7.45 0.42
C HIS A 128 22.98 8.15 -0.81
N LEU A 129 22.14 8.80 -1.62
CA LEU A 129 22.56 9.58 -2.79
C LEU A 129 23.13 10.97 -2.44
N LYS A 130 23.14 11.34 -1.16
CA LYS A 130 23.62 12.64 -0.65
C LYS A 130 22.91 13.84 -1.30
N GLU A 131 21.62 13.69 -1.58
CA GLU A 131 20.79 14.79 -2.09
C GLU A 131 20.54 15.84 -1.01
N SER A 132 20.27 17.07 -1.44
CA SER A 132 19.94 18.18 -0.54
C SER A 132 18.61 17.95 0.18
N LYS A 133 18.41 18.61 1.33
CA LYS A 133 17.13 18.56 2.05
C LYS A 133 15.95 19.06 1.21
N GLU A 134 16.20 20.00 0.31
CA GLU A 134 15.17 20.54 -0.58
C GLU A 134 14.73 19.50 -1.61
N GLU A 135 15.68 18.86 -2.29
CA GLU A 135 15.38 17.79 -3.25
C GLU A 135 14.70 16.60 -2.59
N ARG A 136 15.13 16.24 -1.37
CA ARG A 136 14.46 15.21 -0.58
C ARG A 136 13.00 15.54 -0.32
N ARG A 137 12.70 16.78 0.07
CA ARG A 137 11.33 17.24 0.36
C ARG A 137 10.45 17.18 -0.89
N LYS A 138 11.01 17.46 -2.07
CA LYS A 138 10.28 17.35 -3.35
C LYS A 138 9.84 15.92 -3.66
N ARG A 139 10.58 14.92 -3.18
CA ARG A 139 10.24 13.50 -3.34
C ARG A 139 9.18 13.01 -2.36
N LEU A 140 8.89 13.73 -1.27
CA LEU A 140 7.95 13.23 -0.25
C LEU A 140 6.51 13.24 -0.78
N LEU A 141 5.78 12.18 -0.46
CA LEU A 141 4.35 12.09 -0.68
C LEU A 141 3.62 12.49 0.60
N SER A 142 2.50 13.21 0.44
CA SER A 142 1.54 13.37 1.52
C SER A 142 1.14 11.98 2.05
N CYS A 143 0.98 11.85 3.36
CA CYS A 143 0.70 10.56 4.00
C CYS A 143 -0.56 10.69 4.88
N PRO A 144 -1.59 9.84 4.69
CA PRO A 144 -2.79 9.90 5.53
C PRO A 144 -2.56 9.38 6.95
N THR A 145 -1.47 8.63 7.19
CA THR A 145 -1.17 8.02 8.50
C THR A 145 -0.09 8.76 9.29
N LEU A 146 0.61 9.70 8.67
CA LEU A 146 1.72 10.42 9.27
C LEU A 146 1.57 11.93 9.01
N PRO A 147 1.50 12.77 10.05
CA PRO A 147 1.41 14.22 9.88
C PRO A 147 2.56 14.79 9.05
N LYS A 148 2.27 15.84 8.27
CA LYS A 148 3.24 16.48 7.38
C LYS A 148 4.47 16.97 8.15
N GLU A 149 4.27 17.55 9.32
CA GLU A 149 5.34 18.08 10.19
C GLU A 149 6.26 16.96 10.65
N ARG A 150 5.70 15.79 10.98
CA ARG A 150 6.49 14.62 11.38
C ARG A 150 7.29 14.08 10.20
N LEU A 151 6.69 14.03 9.01
CA LEU A 151 7.36 13.60 7.80
C LEU A 151 8.50 14.56 7.39
N GLU A 152 8.27 15.86 7.47
CA GLU A 152 9.29 16.89 7.23
C GLU A 152 10.41 16.85 8.27
N PHE A 153 10.08 16.55 9.53
CA PHE A 153 11.07 16.32 10.58
C PHE A 153 11.96 15.11 10.25
N LEU A 154 11.39 13.97 9.86
CA LEU A 154 12.17 12.80 9.42
C LEU A 154 13.06 13.14 8.22
N ALA A 155 12.51 13.85 7.23
CA ALA A 155 13.26 14.30 6.06
C ALA A 155 14.33 15.34 6.36
N SER A 156 14.35 15.95 7.54
CA SER A 156 15.36 16.94 7.95
C SER A 156 16.70 16.32 8.35
N ALA A 157 16.74 14.99 8.57
CA ALA A 157 17.95 14.26 8.94
C ALA A 157 19.09 14.49 7.94
N GLU A 158 20.33 14.65 8.39
CA GLU A 158 21.50 14.86 7.55
C GLU A 158 22.24 13.57 7.27
N THR A 159 22.12 12.60 8.18
CA THR A 159 22.74 11.28 8.08
C THR A 159 21.75 10.17 8.40
N LEU A 160 22.13 8.94 8.06
CA LEU A 160 21.35 7.75 8.38
C LEU A 160 21.24 7.55 9.90
N GLU A 161 22.29 7.83 10.65
CA GLU A 161 22.32 7.75 12.11
C GLU A 161 21.34 8.75 12.74
N GLN A 162 21.29 9.97 12.20
CA GLN A 162 20.32 10.96 12.66
C GLN A 162 18.87 10.55 12.33
N LEU A 163 18.63 9.96 11.16
CA LEU A 163 17.32 9.42 10.83
C LEU A 163 16.92 8.30 11.80
N LEU A 164 17.84 7.41 12.16
CA LEU A 164 17.59 6.35 13.14
C LEU A 164 17.28 6.91 14.52
N GLU A 165 17.97 7.97 14.95
CA GLU A 165 17.66 8.69 16.19
C GLU A 165 16.21 9.18 16.19
N PHE A 166 15.77 9.79 15.08
CA PHE A 166 14.40 10.29 14.95
C PHE A 166 13.35 9.17 14.96
N LEU A 167 13.74 7.97 14.55
CA LEU A 167 12.89 6.79 14.48
C LEU A 167 12.90 5.93 15.74
N LYS A 168 13.66 6.27 16.79
CA LYS A 168 13.84 5.43 18.00
C LYS A 168 12.54 4.89 18.63
N GLU A 169 11.49 5.69 18.65
CA GLU A 169 10.18 5.31 19.21
C GLU A 169 9.25 4.62 18.20
N SER A 170 9.68 4.50 16.95
CA SER A 170 8.93 3.83 15.87
C SER A 170 9.31 2.36 15.74
N GLU A 171 8.42 1.58 15.14
CA GLU A 171 8.68 0.18 14.80
C GLU A 171 9.82 -0.02 13.79
N TYR A 172 10.19 1.03 13.05
CA TYR A 172 11.21 0.96 12.00
C TYR A 172 12.65 1.05 12.54
N TYR A 173 12.85 1.52 13.78
CA TYR A 173 14.20 1.66 14.34
C TYR A 173 14.94 0.33 14.41
N GLY A 174 14.32 -0.69 15.01
CA GLY A 174 14.92 -2.02 15.15
C GLY A 174 15.18 -2.67 13.79
N VAL A 175 14.22 -2.53 12.87
CA VAL A 175 14.29 -3.05 11.50
C VAL A 175 15.49 -2.48 10.76
N LEU A 176 15.60 -1.15 10.71
CA LEU A 176 16.70 -0.48 10.00
C LEU A 176 18.04 -0.69 10.69
N SER A 177 18.07 -0.67 12.03
CA SER A 177 19.30 -0.91 12.81
C SER A 177 19.88 -2.29 12.53
N SER A 178 19.02 -3.32 12.41
CA SER A 178 19.46 -4.69 12.10
C SER A 178 20.04 -4.83 10.68
N ALA A 179 19.64 -3.96 9.76
CA ALA A 179 20.06 -3.99 8.36
C ALA A 179 21.29 -3.10 8.07
N LEU A 180 21.83 -2.39 9.07
CA LEU A 180 22.97 -1.48 8.90
C LEU A 180 24.27 -2.19 8.48
N GLU A 181 24.50 -3.40 9.01
CA GLU A 181 25.70 -4.17 8.65
C GLU A 181 25.68 -4.56 7.16
N GLU A 182 24.56 -5.08 6.69
CA GLU A 182 24.35 -5.41 5.27
C GLU A 182 24.38 -4.14 4.40
N TYR A 183 23.81 -3.04 4.87
CA TYR A 183 23.88 -1.74 4.17
C TYR A 183 25.32 -1.29 3.91
N GLY A 184 26.21 -1.45 4.89
CA GLY A 184 27.62 -1.10 4.73
C GLY A 184 28.35 -1.95 3.68
N ARG A 185 27.86 -3.17 3.41
CA ARG A 185 28.46 -4.13 2.47
C ARG A 185 27.85 -4.07 1.08
N GLU A 186 26.54 -3.85 1.00
CA GLU A 186 25.75 -4.03 -0.22
C GLU A 186 25.07 -2.75 -0.71
N GLY A 187 25.23 -1.64 0.01
CA GLY A 187 24.60 -0.36 -0.32
C GLY A 187 23.16 -0.30 0.15
N LEU A 188 22.31 0.48 -0.53
CA LEU A 188 20.98 0.86 -0.06
C LEU A 188 19.96 -0.29 0.04
N SER A 189 20.07 -1.30 -0.82
CA SER A 189 19.06 -2.35 -1.01
C SER A 189 18.60 -3.04 0.28
N PRO A 190 19.48 -3.50 1.19
CA PRO A 190 19.07 -4.16 2.45
C PRO A 190 18.12 -3.32 3.30
N LEU A 191 18.32 -2.00 3.39
CA LEU A 191 17.43 -1.12 4.15
C LEU A 191 16.03 -1.05 3.53
N LEU A 192 15.96 -0.92 2.20
CA LEU A 192 14.68 -0.84 1.49
C LEU A 192 13.88 -2.14 1.63
N PHE A 193 14.56 -3.28 1.46
CA PHE A 193 13.93 -4.59 1.58
C PHE A 193 13.54 -4.92 3.02
N ALA A 194 14.32 -4.49 4.02
CA ALA A 194 13.96 -4.66 5.43
C ALA A 194 12.65 -3.93 5.76
N LEU A 195 12.47 -2.70 5.27
CA LEU A 195 11.23 -1.94 5.44
C LEU A 195 10.03 -2.63 4.76
N ASP A 196 10.19 -3.02 3.49
CA ASP A 196 9.11 -3.68 2.74
C ASP A 196 8.73 -5.01 3.40
N ARG A 197 9.71 -5.84 3.78
CA ARG A 197 9.46 -7.10 4.47
C ARG A 197 8.73 -6.90 5.79
N HIS A 198 9.19 -5.96 6.62
CA HIS A 198 8.57 -5.68 7.91
C HIS A 198 7.11 -5.27 7.73
N TYR A 199 6.85 -4.30 6.85
CA TYR A 199 5.51 -3.79 6.60
C TYR A 199 4.56 -4.86 6.04
N TYR A 200 4.92 -5.50 4.92
CA TYR A 200 4.01 -6.41 4.23
C TYR A 200 3.79 -7.71 5.00
N SER A 201 4.78 -8.22 5.73
CA SER A 201 4.60 -9.42 6.56
C SER A 201 3.60 -9.16 7.68
N ARG A 202 3.70 -8.02 8.35
CA ARG A 202 2.80 -7.62 9.45
C ARG A 202 1.40 -7.30 8.93
N LEU A 203 1.31 -6.62 7.78
CA LEU A 203 0.02 -6.36 7.13
C LEU A 203 -0.67 -7.68 6.75
N TRP A 204 0.08 -8.65 6.21
CA TRP A 204 -0.46 -9.96 5.84
C TRP A 204 -1.00 -10.73 7.04
N GLU A 205 -0.23 -10.82 8.12
CA GLU A 205 -0.66 -11.46 9.38
C GLU A 205 -1.98 -10.85 9.88
N GLU A 206 -2.10 -9.53 9.80
CA GLU A 206 -3.31 -8.85 10.21
C GLU A 206 -4.51 -9.19 9.34
N VAL A 207 -4.40 -9.04 8.01
CA VAL A 207 -5.56 -9.23 7.11
C VAL A 207 -6.04 -10.67 7.09
N VAL A 208 -5.14 -11.65 7.22
CA VAL A 208 -5.50 -13.07 7.35
C VAL A 208 -6.26 -13.33 8.65
N GLY A 209 -5.92 -12.61 9.72
CA GLY A 209 -6.59 -12.66 11.02
C GLY A 209 -8.00 -12.05 11.03
N LYS A 210 -8.34 -11.13 10.11
CA LYS A 210 -9.65 -10.46 10.04
C LYS A 210 -10.71 -11.34 9.37
N LYS A 211 -11.22 -12.34 10.09
CA LYS A 211 -12.22 -13.32 9.59
C LYS A 211 -13.40 -12.70 8.83
N ALA A 212 -13.98 -11.62 9.34
CA ALA A 212 -15.18 -11.01 8.76
C ALA A 212 -14.94 -10.24 7.44
N GLN A 213 -13.71 -9.79 7.17
CA GLN A 213 -13.35 -9.03 5.96
C GLN A 213 -12.38 -9.81 5.07
N ARG A 214 -12.08 -11.06 5.42
CA ARG A 214 -11.05 -11.88 4.78
C ARG A 214 -11.24 -11.98 3.27
N SER A 215 -12.49 -12.12 2.80
CA SER A 215 -12.81 -12.24 1.37
C SER A 215 -12.42 -11.02 0.53
N VAL A 216 -12.26 -9.85 1.14
CA VAL A 216 -11.86 -8.61 0.45
C VAL A 216 -10.39 -8.28 0.73
N LEU A 217 -9.98 -8.35 2.01
CA LEU A 217 -8.63 -7.91 2.40
C LEU A 217 -7.53 -8.88 1.96
N VAL A 218 -7.79 -10.19 2.00
CA VAL A 218 -6.78 -11.18 1.60
C VAL A 218 -6.48 -11.09 0.10
N PRO A 219 -7.47 -11.03 -0.81
CA PRO A 219 -7.15 -10.81 -2.22
C PRO A 219 -6.44 -9.47 -2.46
N LEU A 220 -6.92 -8.37 -1.85
CA LEU A 220 -6.34 -7.04 -2.03
C LEU A 220 -4.84 -7.00 -1.70
N VAL A 221 -4.47 -7.45 -0.49
CA VAL A 221 -3.08 -7.42 -0.03
C VAL A 221 -2.26 -8.56 -0.63
N GLY A 222 -2.87 -9.73 -0.82
CA GLY A 222 -2.20 -10.91 -1.39
C GLY A 222 -1.75 -10.65 -2.82
N PHE A 223 -2.61 -10.08 -3.67
CA PHE A 223 -2.23 -9.70 -5.03
C PHE A 223 -1.14 -8.62 -5.05
N GLU A 224 -1.19 -7.65 -4.14
CA GLU A 224 -0.15 -6.61 -4.02
C GLU A 224 1.21 -7.22 -3.69
N ILE A 225 1.29 -8.12 -2.69
CA ILE A 225 2.55 -8.75 -2.27
C ILE A 225 3.07 -9.73 -3.33
N ASP A 226 2.20 -10.55 -3.92
CA ASP A 226 2.61 -11.45 -4.99
C ASP A 226 3.13 -10.66 -6.19
N SER A 227 2.49 -9.55 -6.57
CA SER A 227 2.97 -8.66 -7.64
C SER A 227 4.33 -8.02 -7.32
N LEU A 228 4.57 -7.66 -6.05
CA LEU A 228 5.86 -7.15 -5.60
C LEU A 228 6.96 -8.21 -5.72
N ASN A 229 6.69 -9.43 -5.27
CA ASN A 229 7.60 -10.55 -5.40
C ASN A 229 7.89 -10.88 -6.86
N LEU A 230 6.89 -10.91 -7.73
CA LEU A 230 7.09 -11.16 -9.17
C LEU A 230 7.98 -10.10 -9.82
N ARG A 231 7.66 -8.81 -9.61
CA ARG A 231 8.50 -7.72 -10.14
C ARG A 231 9.94 -7.82 -9.65
N LEU A 232 10.13 -8.16 -8.37
CA LEU A 232 11.45 -8.34 -7.78
C LEU A 232 12.20 -9.52 -8.44
N ILE A 233 11.59 -10.71 -8.47
CA ILE A 233 12.20 -11.92 -9.03
C ILE A 233 12.57 -11.70 -10.50
N LEU A 234 11.63 -11.20 -11.31
CA LEU A 234 11.87 -10.97 -12.74
C LEU A 234 13.00 -9.94 -12.96
N ARG A 235 13.02 -8.86 -12.17
CA ARG A 235 14.08 -7.85 -12.27
C ARG A 235 15.45 -8.42 -11.91
N LEU A 236 15.56 -9.09 -10.76
CA LEU A 236 16.82 -9.64 -10.28
C LEU A 236 17.32 -10.80 -11.15
N LYS A 237 16.41 -11.60 -11.73
CA LYS A 237 16.75 -12.61 -12.73
C LYS A 237 17.32 -11.98 -13.99
N ARG A 238 16.70 -10.92 -14.51
CA ARG A 238 17.24 -10.17 -15.65
C ARG A 238 18.63 -9.59 -15.36
N GLU A 239 18.90 -9.24 -14.11
CA GLU A 239 20.19 -8.71 -13.65
C GLU A 239 21.21 -9.82 -13.29
N GLY A 240 20.85 -11.12 -13.45
CA GLY A 240 21.76 -12.25 -13.21
C GLY A 240 22.04 -12.54 -11.74
N VAL A 241 21.18 -12.10 -10.83
CA VAL A 241 21.37 -12.29 -9.39
C VAL A 241 21.13 -13.77 -9.01
N PRO A 242 22.01 -14.38 -8.19
CA PRO A 242 21.88 -15.77 -7.77
C PRO A 242 20.55 -16.07 -7.04
N PRO A 243 19.96 -17.28 -7.22
CA PRO A 243 18.71 -17.68 -6.57
C PRO A 243 18.72 -17.47 -5.04
N GLU A 244 19.83 -17.75 -4.37
CA GLU A 244 19.96 -17.64 -2.91
C GLU A 244 19.78 -16.19 -2.44
N ARG A 245 20.28 -15.23 -3.24
CA ARG A 245 20.12 -13.81 -2.92
C ARG A 245 18.69 -13.35 -3.20
N ILE A 246 18.07 -13.81 -4.29
CA ILE A 246 16.66 -13.51 -4.57
C ILE A 246 15.76 -14.07 -3.45
N ASP A 247 16.02 -15.30 -3.01
CA ASP A 247 15.30 -15.96 -1.93
C ASP A 247 15.38 -15.19 -0.61
N ALA A 248 16.56 -14.64 -0.31
CA ALA A 248 16.79 -13.81 0.85
C ALA A 248 16.07 -12.46 0.80
N LEU A 249 15.49 -12.04 -0.34
CA LEU A 249 14.83 -10.75 -0.53
C LEU A 249 13.30 -10.84 -0.64
N VAL A 250 12.76 -11.93 -1.18
CA VAL A 250 11.31 -12.11 -1.34
C VAL A 250 10.55 -12.07 0.00
N ILE A 251 9.29 -11.62 -0.06
CA ILE A 251 8.40 -11.53 1.10
C ILE A 251 7.59 -12.82 1.17
N ARG A 252 7.88 -13.68 2.16
CA ARG A 252 7.18 -14.97 2.31
C ARG A 252 5.89 -14.82 3.09
N LEU A 253 4.78 -15.14 2.44
CA LEU A 253 3.44 -15.10 3.03
C LEU A 253 3.14 -16.38 3.81
N ARG A 254 2.53 -16.25 5.00
CA ARG A 254 2.05 -17.36 5.82
C ARG A 254 0.60 -17.10 6.26
N PRO A 255 -0.40 -17.84 5.73
CA PRO A 255 -0.31 -18.81 4.64
C PRO A 255 0.08 -18.14 3.31
N PRO A 256 0.58 -18.89 2.31
CA PRO A 256 0.81 -18.35 0.97
C PRO A 256 -0.51 -17.90 0.31
N TYR A 257 -0.42 -16.98 -0.67
CA TYR A 257 -1.54 -16.55 -1.50
C TYR A 257 -1.56 -17.31 -2.84
N GLN A 258 -1.43 -16.65 -4.00
CA GLN A 258 -1.47 -17.31 -5.31
C GLN A 258 -0.08 -17.84 -5.69
N LEU A 259 0.99 -17.15 -5.28
CA LEU A 259 2.34 -17.68 -5.34
C LEU A 259 2.58 -18.64 -4.18
N GLY A 260 2.12 -19.89 -4.34
CA GLY A 260 2.39 -20.98 -3.41
C GLY A 260 3.90 -21.17 -3.18
N GLU A 261 4.28 -21.80 -2.06
CA GLU A 261 5.70 -21.97 -1.70
C GLU A 261 6.51 -22.67 -2.80
N GLU A 262 5.95 -23.69 -3.43
CA GLU A 262 6.60 -24.44 -4.50
C GLU A 262 6.74 -23.63 -5.79
N LEU A 263 5.70 -22.88 -6.17
CA LEU A 263 5.77 -21.99 -7.33
C LEU A 263 6.79 -20.86 -7.09
N LEU A 264 6.80 -20.26 -5.89
CA LEU A 264 7.75 -19.21 -5.54
C LEU A 264 9.20 -19.72 -5.63
N LYS A 265 9.47 -20.92 -5.09
CA LYS A 265 10.79 -21.57 -5.23
C LYS A 265 11.15 -21.85 -6.68
N ALA A 266 10.20 -22.31 -7.50
CA ALA A 266 10.40 -22.56 -8.91
C ALA A 266 10.75 -21.26 -9.67
N LEU A 267 10.04 -20.16 -9.40
CA LEU A 267 10.33 -18.84 -9.98
C LEU A 267 11.72 -18.32 -9.58
N ILE A 268 12.11 -18.50 -8.32
CA ILE A 268 13.43 -18.11 -7.82
C ILE A 268 14.55 -18.97 -8.45
N SER A 269 14.27 -20.24 -8.74
CA SER A 269 15.24 -21.18 -9.31
C SER A 269 15.29 -21.16 -10.83
N ALA A 270 14.31 -20.54 -11.49
CA ALA A 270 14.23 -20.47 -12.94
C ALA A 270 15.51 -19.88 -13.56
N GLU A 271 15.97 -20.47 -14.66
CA GLU A 271 17.22 -20.09 -15.33
C GLU A 271 17.09 -18.75 -16.06
N ASP A 272 15.92 -18.48 -16.64
CA ASP A 272 15.66 -17.27 -17.40
C ASP A 272 14.23 -16.73 -17.23
N LEU A 273 13.97 -15.58 -17.87
CA LEU A 273 12.66 -14.93 -17.85
C LEU A 273 11.59 -15.73 -18.59
N ARG A 274 11.94 -16.51 -19.62
CA ARG A 274 10.96 -17.30 -20.39
C ARG A 274 10.40 -18.41 -19.52
N THR A 275 11.26 -19.14 -18.81
CA THR A 275 10.84 -20.14 -17.83
C THR A 275 9.97 -19.51 -16.74
N CYS A 276 10.31 -18.30 -16.26
CA CYS A 276 9.44 -17.59 -15.31
C CYS A 276 8.03 -17.35 -15.88
N VAL A 277 7.92 -16.87 -17.11
CA VAL A 277 6.62 -16.60 -17.76
C VAL A 277 5.83 -17.89 -17.96
N GLU A 278 6.49 -18.98 -18.39
CA GLU A 278 5.86 -20.29 -18.54
C GLU A 278 5.29 -20.80 -17.21
N LEU A 279 6.04 -20.67 -16.11
CA LEU A 279 5.57 -21.04 -14.77
C LEU A 279 4.34 -20.22 -14.32
N LEU A 280 4.21 -18.98 -14.78
CA LEU A 280 3.09 -18.09 -14.44
C LEU A 280 1.84 -18.34 -15.29
N SER A 281 1.97 -18.98 -16.46
CA SER A 281 0.87 -19.18 -17.43
C SER A 281 -0.38 -19.88 -16.87
N HIS A 282 -0.23 -20.65 -15.79
CA HIS A 282 -1.31 -21.37 -15.12
C HIS A 282 -1.82 -20.65 -13.85
N THR A 283 -1.38 -19.43 -13.62
CA THR A 283 -1.75 -18.60 -12.47
C THR A 283 -2.59 -17.41 -12.91
N PRO A 284 -3.24 -16.67 -11.99
CA PRO A 284 -3.89 -15.40 -12.33
C PRO A 284 -2.94 -14.29 -12.85
N TYR A 285 -1.62 -14.53 -12.88
CA TYR A 285 -0.60 -13.59 -13.34
C TYR A 285 -0.10 -13.86 -14.76
N GLY A 286 -0.50 -15.00 -15.36
CA GLY A 286 -0.08 -15.44 -16.69
C GLY A 286 -0.96 -14.94 -17.83
#